data_AF-A0A5C5YCQ4-F1
#
_entry.id   AF-A0A5C5YCQ4-F1
#
_cell.length_a   1.000
_cell.length_b   1.000
_cell.length_c   1.000
_cell.angle_alpha   90.00
_cell.angle_beta   90.00
_cell.angle_gamma   90.00
#
_symmetry.space_group_name_H-M   'P 1'
#
loop_
_entity.id
_entity.type
_entity.pdbx_description
1 polymer ?
#
loop_
_entity_poly.entity_id
_entity_poly.type
_entity_poly.pdbx_seq_one_letter_code
_entity_poly.pdbx_strand_id
1 'polypeptide(L)'
;MYFLYGSRPFGKVDEIEGVGHVATEFGHFFWFPLVPKESLLVLSEKWNRVEGIPIRMSMKSVGFAYARAVAFVFFLAAFGSAKALFAPEAGQDLAPERINNMWAIMLMGAVALPALIVSYTAWITQADYQTAVSLVSEAGLGPEVRALVDAAYGATGQSVQASAIVGGAQLQSAAPGADDCNLESAKYLKQYADV
;
A
#
# COMPACT_ATOMS: atom_id res chain seq x y z
N MET A 1 14.21 19.73 24.68
CA MET A 1 13.84 18.38 24.23
C MET A 1 13.07 18.54 22.93
N TYR A 2 13.61 18.07 21.80
CA TYR A 2 12.96 18.17 20.50
C TYR A 2 12.22 16.86 20.22
N PHE A 3 10.90 16.90 20.23
CA PHE A 3 10.07 15.77 19.81
C PHE A 3 9.81 15.87 18.32
N LEU A 4 10.33 14.91 17.55
CA LEU A 4 10.03 14.77 16.13
C LEU A 4 8.76 13.93 15.98
N TYR A 5 7.61 14.61 15.95
CA TYR A 5 6.32 14.00 15.66
C TYR A 5 5.92 14.31 14.22
N GLY A 6 5.39 13.31 13.53
CA GLY A 6 4.87 13.44 12.19
C GLY A 6 4.06 12.20 11.83
N SER A 7 3.58 12.18 10.59
CA SER A 7 2.91 11.02 10.04
C SER A 7 3.39 10.72 8.65
N ARG A 8 3.52 9.42 8.36
CA ARG A 8 3.90 8.89 7.07
C ARG A 8 3.16 7.58 6.79
N PRO A 9 2.85 7.28 5.53
CA PRO A 9 2.33 5.98 5.13
C PRO A 9 3.42 4.92 5.30
N PHE A 10 3.07 3.80 5.92
CA PHE A 10 3.90 2.60 6.03
C PHE A 10 3.07 1.36 5.69
N GLY A 11 3.76 0.24 5.48
CA GLY A 11 3.10 -1.03 5.21
C GLY A 11 2.41 -1.05 3.85
N LYS A 12 3.11 -0.60 2.80
CA LYS A 12 2.69 -0.75 1.40
C LYS A 12 2.30 -2.21 1.12
N VAL A 13 1.04 -2.42 0.76
CA VAL A 13 0.39 -3.68 0.38
C VAL A 13 -0.65 -3.40 -0.71
N ASP A 14 -1.22 -4.46 -1.29
CA ASP A 14 -2.31 -4.39 -2.26
C ASP A 14 -2.07 -3.33 -3.37
N GLU A 15 -0.91 -3.42 -4.03
CA GLU A 15 -0.52 -2.60 -5.17
C GLU A 15 -1.34 -2.98 -6.40
N ILE A 16 -1.96 -1.96 -6.98
CA ILE A 16 -2.79 -2.01 -8.18
C ILE A 16 -2.00 -1.31 -9.29
N GLU A 17 -1.62 -2.06 -10.31
CA GLU A 17 -0.82 -1.55 -11.42
C GLU A 17 -1.51 -0.35 -12.10
N GLY A 18 -0.77 0.76 -12.24
CA GLY A 18 -1.26 1.98 -12.87
C GLY A 18 -2.24 2.82 -12.05
N VAL A 19 -2.67 2.37 -10.86
CA VAL A 19 -3.60 3.10 -9.99
C VAL A 19 -2.95 3.57 -8.69
N GLY A 20 -2.27 2.69 -7.97
CA GLY A 20 -1.73 3.03 -6.66
C GLY A 20 -1.52 1.82 -5.75
N HIS A 21 -1.38 2.07 -4.45
CA HIS A 21 -1.23 1.01 -3.45
C HIS A 21 -1.87 1.39 -2.12
N VAL A 22 -2.16 0.40 -1.29
CA VAL A 22 -2.68 0.64 0.06
C VAL A 22 -1.51 0.79 1.03
N ALA A 23 -1.54 1.85 1.81
CA ALA A 23 -0.62 2.05 2.93
C ALA A 23 -1.36 2.63 4.13
N THR A 24 -0.86 2.36 5.33
CA THR A 24 -1.43 2.91 6.57
C THR A 24 -0.59 4.07 7.05
N GLU A 25 -1.23 5.21 7.28
CA GLU A 25 -0.61 6.35 7.92
C GLU A 25 -0.38 6.04 9.40
N PHE A 26 0.89 6.06 9.82
CA PHE A 26 1.26 5.93 11.22
C PHE A 26 1.70 7.27 11.78
N GLY A 27 1.24 7.57 12.99
CA GLY A 27 1.91 8.54 13.84
C GLY A 27 3.26 7.97 14.28
N HIS A 28 4.34 8.68 13.97
CA HIS A 28 5.68 8.25 14.36
C HIS A 28 6.25 9.14 15.46
N PHE A 29 6.95 8.50 16.40
CA PHE A 29 7.74 9.16 17.43
C PHE A 29 9.18 8.67 17.30
N PHE A 30 10.14 9.57 17.05
CA PHE A 30 11.53 9.21 16.75
C PHE A 30 11.63 8.09 15.69
N TRP A 31 10.85 8.18 14.61
CA TRP A 31 10.83 7.23 13.48
C TRP A 31 10.16 5.86 13.75
N PHE A 32 9.69 5.58 14.96
CA PHE A 32 8.94 4.35 15.23
C PHE A 32 7.45 4.54 14.91
N PRO A 33 6.86 3.73 14.00
CA PRO A 33 5.43 3.75 13.74
C PRO A 33 4.69 3.13 14.93
N LEU A 34 4.12 3.97 15.79
CA LEU A 34 3.54 3.51 17.05
C LEU A 34 2.04 3.28 16.93
N VAL A 35 1.33 4.25 16.35
CA VAL A 35 -0.14 4.26 16.34
C VAL A 35 -0.62 4.37 14.88
N PRO A 36 -1.36 3.37 14.37
CA PRO A 36 -2.02 3.49 13.08
C PRO A 36 -3.13 4.54 13.20
N LYS A 37 -3.23 5.43 12.22
CA LYS A 37 -4.24 6.48 12.17
C LYS A 37 -5.35 6.13 11.19
N GLU A 38 -4.98 5.98 9.92
CA GLU A 38 -5.91 5.69 8.82
C GLU A 38 -5.18 4.94 7.70
N SER A 39 -5.92 4.20 6.88
CA SER A 39 -5.37 3.60 5.67
C SER A 39 -5.73 4.46 4.47
N LEU A 40 -4.78 4.59 3.55
CA LEU A 40 -4.87 5.43 2.36
C LEU A 40 -4.65 4.54 1.13
N LEU A 41 -5.48 4.75 0.11
CA LEU A 41 -5.13 4.38 -1.25
C LEU A 41 -4.23 5.48 -1.81
N VAL A 42 -2.91 5.23 -1.81
CA VAL A 42 -1.89 6.19 -2.27
C VAL A 42 -1.86 6.18 -3.79
N LEU A 43 -2.22 7.32 -4.38
CA LEU A 43 -2.26 7.55 -5.83
C LEU A 43 -0.95 8.16 -6.32
N SER A 44 -0.36 9.05 -5.53
CA SER A 44 0.92 9.68 -5.83
C SER A 44 1.72 9.93 -4.57
N GLU A 45 3.00 9.58 -4.60
CA GLU A 45 3.96 9.92 -3.55
C GLU A 45 5.00 10.87 -4.14
N LYS A 46 4.94 12.14 -3.74
CA LYS A 46 5.98 13.15 -4.04
C LYS A 46 6.78 13.38 -2.76
N TRP A 47 8.07 13.66 -2.87
CA TRP A 47 9.07 13.84 -1.80
C TRP A 47 8.61 14.15 -0.36
N ASN A 48 7.61 15.01 -0.16
CA ASN A 48 7.06 15.31 1.17
C ASN A 48 5.53 15.43 1.21
N ARG A 49 4.83 14.92 0.19
CA ARG A 49 3.37 14.88 0.12
C ARG A 49 2.91 13.55 -0.44
N VAL A 50 2.01 12.94 0.29
CA VAL A 50 1.33 11.71 -0.09
C VAL A 50 -0.07 12.15 -0.48
N GLU A 51 -0.41 11.97 -1.74
CA GLU A 51 -1.77 12.17 -2.26
C GLU A 51 -2.45 10.81 -2.25
N GLY A 52 -3.45 10.65 -1.38
CA GLY A 52 -4.19 9.42 -1.25
C GLY A 52 -5.61 9.65 -0.77
N ILE A 53 -6.47 8.67 -1.02
CA ILE A 53 -7.86 8.69 -0.60
C ILE A 53 -7.98 7.83 0.66
N PRO A 54 -8.60 8.34 1.75
CA PRO A 54 -8.80 7.54 2.95
C PRO A 54 -9.77 6.40 2.67
N ILE A 55 -9.37 5.21 3.09
CA ILE A 55 -10.16 3.97 3.01
C ILE A 55 -10.29 3.37 4.41
N ARG A 56 -11.15 2.36 4.56
CA ARG A 56 -11.28 1.63 5.81
C ARG A 56 -9.95 0.98 6.16
N MET A 57 -9.67 0.95 7.47
CA MET A 57 -8.38 0.50 7.98
C MET A 57 -8.04 -0.93 7.53
N SER A 58 -6.95 -1.07 6.79
CA SER A 58 -6.45 -2.35 6.28
C SER A 58 -5.51 -3.00 7.30
N MET A 59 -6.01 -4.01 8.01
CA MET A 59 -5.21 -4.76 8.99
C MET A 59 -4.01 -5.47 8.36
N LYS A 60 -4.08 -5.80 7.06
CA LYS A 60 -2.94 -6.34 6.31
C LYS A 60 -1.80 -5.33 6.27
N SER A 61 -2.09 -4.09 5.87
CA SER A 61 -1.11 -3.00 5.81
C SER A 61 -0.49 -2.73 7.19
N VAL A 62 -1.32 -2.67 8.23
CA VAL A 62 -0.88 -2.48 9.62
C VAL A 62 0.07 -3.60 10.05
N GLY A 63 -0.31 -4.86 9.81
CA GLY A 63 0.51 -6.02 10.13
C GLY A 63 1.85 -6.01 9.40
N PHE A 64 1.86 -5.67 8.12
CA PHE A 64 3.09 -5.54 7.33
C PHE A 64 4.01 -4.43 7.85
N ALA A 65 3.46 -3.28 8.23
CA ALA A 65 4.23 -2.20 8.83
C ALA A 65 4.92 -2.65 10.13
N TYR A 66 4.19 -3.31 11.03
CA TYR A 66 4.77 -3.82 12.28
C TYR A 66 5.75 -4.97 12.04
N ALA A 67 5.47 -5.89 11.12
CA ALA A 67 6.39 -6.98 10.79
C ALA A 67 7.73 -6.43 10.29
N ARG A 68 7.71 -5.41 9.41
CA ARG A 68 8.92 -4.72 8.94
C ARG A 68 9.65 -4.00 10.08
N ALA A 69 8.91 -3.34 10.97
CA ALA A 69 9.51 -2.67 12.14
C ALA A 69 10.20 -3.65 13.09
N VAL A 70 9.56 -4.78 13.40
CA VAL A 70 10.11 -5.85 14.24
C VAL A 70 11.36 -6.45 13.58
N ALA A 71 11.29 -6.75 12.29
CA ALA A 71 12.44 -7.27 11.53
C ALA A 71 13.63 -6.29 11.58
N PHE A 72 13.36 -4.99 11.45
CA PHE A 72 14.39 -3.95 11.57
C PHE A 72 15.02 -3.90 12.98
N VAL A 73 14.21 -4.02 14.04
CA VAL A 73 14.73 -4.09 15.43
C VAL A 73 15.62 -5.31 15.64
N PHE A 74 15.22 -6.49 15.17
CA PHE A 74 16.05 -7.69 15.26
C PHE A 74 17.36 -7.56 14.48
N PHE A 75 17.32 -6.91 13.32
CA PHE A 75 18.52 -6.61 12.54
C PHE A 75 19.50 -5.71 13.34
N LEU A 76 19.02 -4.63 13.95
CA LEU A 76 19.85 -3.75 14.78
C LEU A 76 20.42 -4.48 16.02
N ALA A 77 19.60 -5.29 16.69
CA ALA A 77 20.02 -6.08 17.84
C ALA A 77 21.09 -7.13 17.47
N ALA A 78 20.94 -7.78 16.32
CA ALA A 78 21.94 -8.71 15.79
C ALA A 78 23.24 -7.99 15.41
N PHE A 79 23.16 -6.81 14.80
CA PHE A 79 24.34 -6.01 14.48
C PHE A 79 25.11 -5.59 15.75
N GLY A 80 24.40 -5.15 16.79
CA GLY A 80 25.00 -4.85 18.10
C GLY A 80 25.61 -6.07 18.77
N SER A 81 24.93 -7.23 18.71
CA SER A 81 25.43 -8.49 19.25
C SER A 81 26.70 -8.96 18.54
N ALA A 82 26.74 -8.86 17.21
CA ALA A 82 27.93 -9.17 16.42
C ALA A 82 29.10 -8.25 16.81
N LYS A 83 28.86 -6.94 16.91
CA LYS A 83 29.91 -5.99 17.35
C LYS A 83 30.47 -6.34 18.73
N ALA A 84 29.62 -6.72 19.67
CA ALA A 84 30.05 -7.10 21.01
C ALA A 84 30.83 -8.44 21.02
N LEU A 85 30.47 -9.41 20.18
CA LEU A 85 31.22 -10.69 20.07
C LEU A 85 32.57 -10.54 19.37
N PHE A 86 32.67 -9.66 18.36
CA PHE A 86 33.89 -9.46 17.58
C PHE A 86 34.76 -8.29 18.06
N ALA A 87 34.39 -7.62 19.15
CA ALA A 87 35.22 -6.59 19.75
C ALA A 87 36.44 -7.26 20.44
N PRO A 88 37.68 -6.89 20.08
CA PRO A 88 38.89 -7.55 20.58
C PRO A 88 39.05 -7.46 22.10
N GLU A 89 38.43 -6.47 22.73
CA GLU A 89 38.50 -6.21 24.18
C GLU A 89 37.36 -6.88 24.97
N ALA A 90 36.30 -7.37 24.30
CA ALA A 90 35.07 -7.82 24.98
C ALA A 90 34.99 -9.34 25.19
N GLY A 91 35.87 -10.12 24.57
CA GLY A 91 35.73 -11.57 24.45
C GLY A 91 36.12 -12.40 25.69
N GLN A 92 36.84 -11.83 26.67
CA GLN A 92 37.45 -12.65 27.73
C GLN A 92 36.59 -12.83 28.99
N ASP A 93 35.59 -11.96 29.24
CA ASP A 93 34.80 -11.98 30.49
C ASP A 93 33.30 -12.30 30.30
N LEU A 94 32.89 -12.74 29.10
CA LEU A 94 31.49 -13.06 28.85
C LEU A 94 31.13 -14.45 29.36
N ALA A 95 30.17 -14.51 30.29
CA ALA A 95 29.58 -15.78 30.74
C ALA A 95 29.02 -16.59 29.54
N PRO A 96 29.14 -17.93 29.53
CA PRO A 96 28.68 -18.78 28.42
C PRO A 96 27.20 -18.56 28.04
N GLU A 97 26.34 -18.29 29.02
CA GLU A 97 24.93 -17.99 28.79
C GLU A 97 24.71 -16.72 27.95
N ARG A 98 25.54 -15.68 28.17
CA ARG A 98 25.47 -14.45 27.37
C ARG A 98 25.87 -14.72 25.92
N ILE A 99 26.90 -15.53 25.71
CA ILE A 99 27.37 -15.91 24.36
C ILE A 99 26.25 -16.64 23.60
N ASN A 100 25.58 -17.60 24.24
CA ASN A 100 24.47 -18.34 23.62
C ASN A 100 23.29 -17.42 23.24
N ASN A 101 22.92 -16.50 24.13
CA ASN A 101 21.86 -15.52 23.85
C ASN A 101 22.23 -14.60 22.68
N MET A 102 23.49 -14.17 22.60
CA MET A 102 23.97 -13.32 21.49
C MET A 102 23.94 -14.06 20.15
N TRP A 103 24.29 -15.35 20.12
CA TRP A 103 24.14 -16.19 18.94
C TRP A 103 22.69 -16.32 18.50
N ALA A 104 21.75 -16.55 19.44
CA ALA A 104 20.33 -16.62 19.13
C ALA A 104 19.81 -15.30 18.51
N ILE A 105 20.22 -14.15 19.06
CA ILE A 105 19.87 -12.83 18.50
C ILE A 105 20.47 -12.66 17.09
N MET A 106 21.72 -13.09 16.87
CA MET A 106 22.34 -13.04 15.54
C MET A 106 21.61 -13.90 14.52
N LEU A 107 21.20 -15.12 14.89
CA LEU A 107 20.42 -15.99 14.01
C LEU A 107 19.05 -15.37 13.67
N MET A 108 18.35 -14.79 14.65
CA MET A 108 17.10 -14.08 14.41
C MET A 108 17.30 -12.88 13.47
N GLY A 109 18.35 -12.08 13.65
CA GLY A 109 18.66 -10.97 12.75
C GLY A 109 19.05 -11.43 11.34
N ALA A 110 19.75 -12.56 11.22
CA ALA A 110 20.11 -13.16 9.94
C ALA A 110 18.89 -13.63 9.14
N VAL A 111 17.81 -14.06 9.82
CA VAL A 111 16.51 -14.40 9.19
C VAL A 111 15.66 -13.14 8.95
N ALA A 112 15.72 -12.16 9.86
CA ALA A 112 14.94 -10.93 9.76
C ALA A 112 15.33 -10.08 8.54
N LEU A 113 16.61 -10.04 8.17
CA LEU A 113 17.08 -9.27 7.00
C LEU A 113 16.47 -9.75 5.67
N PRO A 114 16.56 -11.04 5.27
CA PRO A 114 15.93 -11.52 4.05
C PRO A 114 14.40 -11.42 4.14
N ALA A 115 13.79 -11.64 5.31
CA ALA A 115 12.35 -11.42 5.47
C ALA A 115 11.96 -9.95 5.21
N LEU A 116 12.77 -9.00 5.69
CA LEU A 116 12.59 -7.57 5.42
C LEU A 116 12.71 -7.28 3.92
N ILE A 117 13.76 -7.78 3.26
CA ILE A 117 13.98 -7.60 1.81
C ILE A 117 12.81 -8.17 1.01
N VAL A 118 12.43 -9.42 1.28
CA VAL A 118 11.30 -10.11 0.64
C VAL A 118 9.99 -9.35 0.86
N SER A 119 9.79 -8.75 2.03
CA SER A 119 8.59 -7.95 2.30
C SER A 119 8.45 -6.71 1.40
N TYR A 120 9.53 -6.24 0.77
CA TYR A 120 9.50 -5.13 -0.20
C TYR A 120 9.41 -5.60 -1.66
N THR A 121 9.42 -6.91 -1.91
CA THR A 121 9.31 -7.44 -3.26
C THR A 121 7.87 -7.34 -3.77
N ALA A 122 7.73 -6.92 -5.03
CA ALA A 122 6.44 -6.66 -5.66
C ALA A 122 5.50 -7.87 -5.60
N TRP A 123 6.03 -9.10 -5.65
CA TRP A 123 5.23 -10.32 -5.66
C TRP A 123 4.30 -10.46 -4.44
N ILE A 124 4.75 -10.06 -3.25
CA ILE A 124 3.94 -10.20 -2.02
C ILE A 124 2.94 -9.06 -1.89
N THR A 125 3.22 -7.92 -2.52
CA THR A 125 2.44 -6.70 -2.35
C THR A 125 1.38 -6.50 -3.41
N GLN A 126 1.23 -7.35 -4.43
CA GLN A 126 0.19 -7.15 -5.46
C GLN A 126 -1.21 -7.43 -4.91
N ALA A 127 -2.18 -6.58 -5.27
CA ALA A 127 -3.59 -6.84 -4.98
C ALA A 127 -4.11 -7.96 -5.88
N ASP A 128 -5.03 -8.78 -5.36
CA ASP A 128 -5.89 -9.63 -6.20
C ASP A 128 -6.95 -8.78 -6.91
N TYR A 129 -7.46 -9.23 -8.06
CA TYR A 129 -8.47 -8.50 -8.84
C TYR A 129 -9.70 -8.10 -8.00
N GLN A 130 -10.24 -9.03 -7.19
CA GLN A 130 -11.42 -8.71 -6.36
C GLN A 130 -11.11 -7.64 -5.32
N THR A 131 -9.89 -7.71 -4.76
CA THR A 131 -9.42 -6.72 -3.79
C THR A 131 -9.25 -5.36 -4.48
N ALA A 132 -8.62 -5.32 -5.66
CA ALA A 132 -8.43 -4.10 -6.43
C ALA A 132 -9.78 -3.42 -6.78
N VAL A 133 -10.77 -4.19 -7.27
CA VAL A 133 -12.11 -3.66 -7.56
C VAL A 133 -12.80 -3.14 -6.29
N SER A 134 -12.68 -3.86 -5.17
CA SER A 134 -13.26 -3.42 -3.89
C SER A 134 -12.64 -2.11 -3.40
N LEU A 135 -11.32 -1.96 -3.53
CA LEU A 135 -10.59 -0.75 -3.14
C LEU A 135 -10.95 0.45 -4.00
N VAL A 136 -11.05 0.27 -5.33
CA VAL A 136 -11.47 1.32 -6.27
C VAL A 136 -12.91 1.76 -5.97
N SER A 137 -13.80 0.81 -5.70
CA SER A 137 -15.19 1.11 -5.34
C SER A 137 -15.30 1.83 -3.99
N GLU A 138 -14.49 1.42 -3.00
CA GLU A 138 -14.47 2.02 -1.67
C GLU A 138 -13.90 3.44 -1.70
N ALA A 139 -12.86 3.67 -2.51
CA ALA A 139 -12.29 4.99 -2.74
C ALA A 139 -13.20 5.92 -3.56
N GLY A 140 -14.36 5.44 -4.04
CA GLY A 140 -15.29 6.23 -4.85
C GLY A 140 -14.71 6.63 -6.21
N LEU A 141 -13.75 5.88 -6.72
CA LEU A 141 -13.11 6.16 -8.00
C LEU A 141 -14.06 5.81 -9.15
N GLY A 142 -14.10 6.68 -10.17
CA GLY A 142 -15.03 6.59 -11.29
C GLY A 142 -14.85 5.32 -12.14
N PRO A 143 -15.79 5.07 -13.08
CA PRO A 143 -15.77 3.89 -13.96
C PRO A 143 -14.50 3.82 -14.84
N GLU A 144 -13.86 4.96 -15.11
CA GLU A 144 -12.60 5.04 -15.86
C GLU A 144 -11.46 4.31 -15.14
N VAL A 145 -11.29 4.54 -13.84
CA VAL A 145 -10.25 3.86 -13.04
C VAL A 145 -10.56 2.37 -12.91
N ARG A 146 -11.84 2.01 -12.80
CA ARG A 146 -12.25 0.61 -12.82
C ARG A 146 -11.88 -0.08 -14.13
N ALA A 147 -12.06 0.60 -15.28
CA ALA A 147 -11.65 0.07 -16.57
C ALA A 147 -10.13 -0.14 -16.66
N LEU A 148 -9.33 0.74 -16.03
CA LEU A 148 -7.87 0.54 -15.92
C LEU A 148 -7.52 -0.70 -15.10
N VAL A 149 -8.20 -0.94 -13.98
CA VAL A 149 -8.02 -2.18 -13.19
C VAL A 149 -8.44 -3.40 -14.00
N ASP A 150 -9.57 -3.36 -14.68
CA ASP A 150 -10.01 -4.47 -15.52
C ASP A 150 -9.01 -4.77 -16.65
N ALA A 151 -8.38 -3.74 -17.22
CA ALA A 151 -7.32 -3.89 -18.23
C ALA A 151 -6.03 -4.47 -17.63
N ALA A 152 -5.57 -3.98 -16.47
CA ALA A 152 -4.35 -4.44 -15.82
C ALA A 152 -4.40 -5.93 -15.44
N TYR A 153 -5.57 -6.40 -15.00
CA TYR A 153 -5.77 -7.80 -14.59
C TYR A 153 -6.27 -8.71 -15.73
N GLY A 154 -6.36 -8.21 -16.96
CA GLY A 154 -6.84 -8.99 -18.11
C GLY A 154 -8.32 -9.39 -18.04
N ALA A 155 -9.11 -8.72 -17.20
CA ALA A 155 -10.54 -8.97 -17.01
C ALA A 155 -11.43 -8.25 -18.05
N THR A 156 -10.83 -7.63 -19.07
CA THR A 156 -11.47 -6.86 -20.15
C THR A 156 -12.59 -7.63 -20.88
N GLY A 157 -12.61 -8.96 -20.84
CA GLY A 157 -13.70 -9.75 -21.40
C GLY A 157 -15.00 -9.76 -20.57
N GLN A 158 -14.93 -9.66 -19.23
CA GLN A 158 -16.10 -9.80 -18.36
C GLN A 158 -16.76 -8.46 -18.02
N SER A 159 -16.00 -7.39 -17.79
CA SER A 159 -16.56 -6.09 -17.45
C SER A 159 -17.19 -5.37 -18.64
N VAL A 160 -16.67 -5.59 -19.85
CA VAL A 160 -17.27 -5.08 -21.10
C VAL A 160 -18.61 -5.79 -21.39
N GLN A 161 -18.70 -7.09 -21.13
CA GLN A 161 -19.97 -7.82 -21.26
C GLN A 161 -21.00 -7.39 -20.21
N ALA A 162 -20.59 -7.19 -18.95
CA ALA A 162 -21.49 -6.68 -17.91
C ALA A 162 -22.00 -5.25 -18.22
N SER A 163 -21.12 -4.37 -18.72
CA SER A 163 -21.49 -3.01 -19.13
C SER A 163 -22.38 -2.99 -20.37
N ALA A 164 -22.15 -3.88 -21.33
CA ALA A 164 -23.00 -4.03 -22.51
C ALA A 164 -24.39 -4.61 -22.15
N ILE A 165 -24.47 -5.50 -21.16
CA ILE A 165 -25.75 -6.05 -20.67
C ILE A 165 -26.54 -4.98 -19.91
N VAL A 166 -25.90 -4.20 -19.04
CA VAL A 166 -26.57 -3.11 -18.29
C VAL A 166 -26.96 -1.94 -19.22
N GLY A 167 -26.06 -1.55 -20.14
CA GLY A 167 -26.33 -0.51 -21.14
C GLY A 167 -27.41 -0.94 -22.16
N GLY A 168 -27.40 -2.21 -22.58
CA GLY A 168 -28.45 -2.79 -23.43
C GLY A 168 -29.80 -2.86 -22.73
N ALA A 169 -29.84 -3.20 -21.43
CA ALA A 169 -31.06 -3.20 -20.64
C ALA A 169 -31.63 -1.78 -20.41
N GLN A 170 -30.78 -0.77 -20.23
CA GLN A 170 -31.23 0.62 -20.13
C GLN A 170 -31.72 1.18 -21.47
N LEU A 171 -31.05 0.87 -22.59
CA LEU A 171 -31.48 1.30 -23.93
C LEU A 171 -32.80 0.66 -24.37
N GLN A 172 -33.10 -0.58 -23.93
CA GLN A 172 -34.40 -1.21 -24.22
C GLN A 172 -35.55 -0.67 -23.36
N SER A 173 -35.24 -0.02 -22.23
CA SER A 173 -36.24 0.70 -21.43
C SER A 173 -36.46 2.16 -21.86
N ALA A 174 -35.66 2.65 -22.81
CA ALA A 174 -35.62 4.06 -23.21
C ALA A 174 -35.79 4.22 -24.74
N ALA A 175 -36.95 3.85 -25.29
CA ALA A 175 -37.51 4.51 -26.47
C ALA A 175 -38.97 4.07 -26.74
N PRO A 176 -39.85 4.93 -27.31
CA PRO A 176 -39.61 6.29 -27.81
C PRO A 176 -40.58 7.35 -27.23
N GLY A 177 -40.07 8.56 -27.00
CA GLY A 177 -40.92 9.74 -26.80
C GLY A 177 -40.28 10.84 -25.98
N ALA A 178 -39.44 11.68 -26.60
CA ALA A 178 -39.37 13.11 -26.35
C ALA A 178 -38.30 13.74 -27.26
N ASP A 179 -38.80 14.53 -28.19
CA ASP A 179 -38.07 15.50 -29.00
C ASP A 179 -37.36 16.54 -28.12
N ASP A 180 -36.36 17.19 -28.70
CA ASP A 180 -35.86 18.52 -28.35
C ASP A 180 -35.34 18.74 -26.92
N CYS A 181 -34.06 18.45 -26.68
CA CYS A 181 -33.15 19.28 -25.88
C CYS A 181 -31.75 18.63 -25.84
N ASN A 182 -30.74 19.29 -26.41
CA ASN A 182 -29.55 19.77 -25.67
C ASN A 182 -28.34 19.95 -26.62
N LEU A 183 -28.34 21.07 -27.35
CA LEU A 183 -27.20 21.57 -28.13
C LEU A 183 -26.17 22.34 -27.26
N GLU A 184 -26.44 22.53 -25.96
CA GLU A 184 -25.58 23.30 -25.05
C GLU A 184 -24.44 22.47 -24.41
N SER A 185 -24.62 21.17 -24.23
CA SER A 185 -23.60 20.28 -23.64
C SER A 185 -22.37 20.07 -24.53
N ALA A 186 -22.47 20.33 -25.84
CA ALA A 186 -21.32 20.27 -26.76
C ALA A 186 -20.29 21.42 -26.54
N LYS A 187 -20.66 22.51 -25.86
CA LYS A 187 -19.71 23.61 -25.55
C LYS A 187 -18.78 23.28 -24.38
N TYR A 188 -19.20 22.48 -23.42
CA TYR A 188 -18.39 22.20 -22.22
C TYR A 188 -17.26 21.19 -22.46
N LEU A 189 -17.40 20.30 -23.45
CA LEU A 189 -16.38 19.30 -23.77
C LEU A 189 -15.15 19.86 -24.51
N LYS A 190 -15.24 21.10 -25.04
CA LYS A 190 -14.08 21.74 -25.69
C LYS A 190 -13.07 22.36 -24.71
N GLN A 191 -13.45 22.58 -23.45
CA GLN A 191 -12.59 23.27 -22.48
C GLN A 191 -11.56 22.36 -21.80
N TYR A 192 -11.72 21.03 -21.88
CA TYR A 192 -10.83 20.05 -21.24
C TYR A 192 -9.91 19.30 -22.23
N ALA A 193 -10.00 19.59 -23.54
CA ALA A 193 -9.17 18.94 -24.55
C ALA A 193 -7.85 19.67 -24.85
N ASP A 194 -7.66 20.88 -24.31
CA ASP A 194 -6.50 21.76 -24.58
C ASP A 194 -5.56 21.93 -23.36
N VAL A 195 -5.52 20.96 -22.43
CA VAL A 195 -4.56 20.91 -21.31
C VAL A 195 -3.83 19.56 -21.32
#